data_AF-A0A6I1ZJ82-F1
#
_entry.id   AF-A0A6I1ZJ82-F1
#
_cell.length_a   1.000
_cell.length_b   1.000
_cell.length_c   1.000
_cell.angle_alpha   90.00
_cell.angle_beta   90.00
_cell.angle_gamma   90.00
#
_symmetry.space_group_name_H-M   'P 1'
#
loop_
_entity.id
_entity.type
_entity.pdbx_description
1 polymer ?
#
loop_
_entity_poly.entity_id
_entity_poly.type
_entity_poly.pdbx_seq_one_letter_code
_entity_poly.pdbx_strand_id
1 'polypeptide(L)'
;MAAYLYDRLVAEDEYRQRIRRHRPSSLLPLIAAAAARYSTPERPQPWLKSPLMKYTPWALADAARVCLAYGTEYQRSEATERDLLEILTAYSSLKEPTLHGTDEPTVRLRDFMMRLGGEQGAWQAPEFNSLARTAALYLHTPFPAHRQPRCMVPGWDTELFGCPLPDYVGTAQLLWGCALFNVGRFDPAIYDSPDGEKFSRAISRETVLSVIERHFATDVASIKATEKQTVESLVRVAGGKAAQLRRFTYNPLLGRPAVTGFGPGLLCPSPQLVWRKATPAGIYHTGREHFGTGFLRETGYLFEEYIGRQLRLIPDADVVGEITYRVKRNELLSVDWIVVLDDLVLLVEVKSMMPTENARLGLEDGVAETDSKLARAYRQVNSTSAQIDQRNPAFAGVPTDRPRQALIVTLEPFPIANANLPHVDLPAADIPTTVVGAQEIERLVTLTDTTPSALLLERAADPLRSIWALNECLNGHEGDRNPVLDQGWAAYPWATARLPAASDALQPYGAGTRTQ
;
A
#
# COMPACT_ATOMS: atom_id res chain seq x y z
N MET A 1 -13.62 -32.44 -17.65
CA MET A 1 -13.95 -31.03 -17.95
C MET A 1 -13.05 -30.55 -19.06
N ALA A 2 -13.60 -29.98 -20.13
CA ALA A 2 -12.81 -29.67 -21.32
C ALA A 2 -12.06 -28.34 -21.17
N ALA A 3 -10.76 -28.35 -21.48
CA ALA A 3 -9.83 -27.24 -21.30
C ALA A 3 -10.24 -25.94 -22.04
N TYR A 4 -11.04 -26.03 -23.11
CA TYR A 4 -11.42 -24.89 -23.93
C TYR A 4 -12.35 -23.86 -23.26
N LEU A 5 -12.97 -24.20 -22.12
CA LEU A 5 -13.83 -23.25 -21.39
C LEU A 5 -13.05 -22.17 -20.62
N TYR A 6 -11.73 -22.33 -20.49
CA TYR A 6 -10.87 -21.46 -19.68
C TYR A 6 -10.01 -20.47 -20.48
N ASP A 7 -9.96 -20.58 -21.81
CA ASP A 7 -9.12 -19.71 -22.68
C ASP A 7 -9.89 -18.55 -23.34
N ARG A 8 -11.17 -18.36 -22.99
CA ARG A 8 -12.00 -17.27 -23.52
C ARG A 8 -11.95 -16.04 -22.61
N LEU A 9 -11.81 -14.86 -23.22
CA LEU A 9 -12.01 -13.57 -22.55
C LEU A 9 -13.43 -13.43 -22.00
N VAL A 10 -13.55 -12.96 -20.75
CA VAL A 10 -14.80 -12.76 -20.03
C VAL A 10 -15.14 -11.27 -20.01
N ALA A 11 -16.38 -10.92 -20.36
CA ALA A 11 -16.87 -9.54 -20.22
C ALA A 11 -17.23 -9.24 -18.75
N GLU A 12 -17.13 -7.98 -18.34
CA GLU A 12 -17.53 -7.53 -17.00
C GLU A 12 -18.95 -7.97 -16.62
N ASP A 13 -19.91 -7.84 -17.55
CA ASP A 13 -21.29 -8.29 -17.32
C ASP A 13 -21.38 -9.80 -17.10
N GLU A 14 -20.60 -10.59 -17.84
CA GLU A 14 -20.56 -12.04 -17.67
C GLU A 14 -19.99 -12.40 -16.28
N TYR A 15 -18.92 -11.75 -15.85
CA TYR A 15 -18.34 -11.91 -14.52
C TYR A 15 -19.35 -11.55 -13.41
N ARG A 16 -20.02 -10.41 -13.53
CA ARG A 16 -21.08 -10.00 -12.60
C ARG A 16 -22.22 -11.01 -12.55
N GLN A 17 -22.66 -11.51 -13.71
CA GLN A 17 -23.73 -12.51 -13.76
C GLN A 17 -23.33 -13.81 -13.08
N ARG A 18 -22.08 -14.27 -13.19
CA ARG A 18 -21.59 -15.45 -12.48
C ARG A 18 -21.70 -15.27 -10.96
N ILE A 19 -21.27 -14.12 -10.43
CA ILE A 19 -21.40 -13.80 -8.99
C ILE A 19 -22.87 -13.71 -8.57
N ARG A 20 -23.70 -13.02 -9.38
CA ARG A 20 -25.12 -12.80 -9.08
C ARG A 20 -25.96 -14.06 -9.07
N ARG A 21 -25.47 -15.22 -9.54
CA ARG A 21 -26.17 -16.52 -9.45
C ARG A 21 -26.27 -17.04 -8.03
N HIS A 22 -25.41 -16.57 -7.14
CA HIS A 22 -25.33 -17.06 -5.77
C HIS A 22 -25.89 -16.07 -4.75
N ARG A 23 -26.42 -16.60 -3.65
CA ARG A 23 -26.86 -15.81 -2.50
C ARG A 23 -25.66 -15.13 -1.84
N PRO A 24 -25.69 -13.80 -1.61
CA PRO A 24 -24.64 -13.13 -0.84
C PRO A 24 -24.39 -13.76 0.53
N SER A 25 -25.45 -14.21 1.21
CA SER A 25 -25.35 -14.95 2.49
C SER A 25 -24.50 -16.22 2.45
N SER A 26 -24.31 -16.79 1.27
CA SER A 26 -23.52 -18.01 1.03
C SER A 26 -22.13 -17.71 0.46
N LEU A 27 -22.06 -16.80 -0.51
CA LEU A 27 -20.84 -16.51 -1.25
C LEU A 27 -19.87 -15.65 -0.45
N LEU A 28 -20.34 -14.63 0.29
CA LEU A 28 -19.45 -13.75 1.05
C LEU A 28 -18.72 -14.49 2.18
N PRO A 29 -19.38 -15.33 3.00
CA PRO A 29 -18.67 -16.14 3.98
C PRO A 29 -17.64 -17.07 3.34
N LEU A 30 -17.95 -17.64 2.18
CA LEU A 30 -17.02 -18.49 1.43
C LEU A 30 -15.78 -17.71 0.93
N ILE A 31 -15.98 -16.49 0.42
CA ILE A 31 -14.90 -15.57 0.04
C ILE A 31 -14.02 -15.26 1.24
N ALA A 32 -14.62 -14.88 2.37
CA ALA A 32 -13.91 -14.52 3.60
C ALA A 32 -13.10 -15.72 4.16
N ALA A 33 -13.70 -16.92 4.14
CA ALA A 33 -13.04 -18.16 4.52
C ALA A 33 -11.82 -18.46 3.64
N ALA A 34 -11.97 -18.31 2.32
CA ALA A 34 -10.89 -18.54 1.38
C ALA A 34 -9.79 -17.49 1.52
N ALA A 35 -10.15 -16.22 1.74
CA ALA A 35 -9.20 -15.16 2.02
C ALA A 35 -8.39 -15.49 3.27
N ALA A 36 -9.02 -15.76 4.42
CA ALA A 36 -8.33 -16.20 5.64
C ALA A 36 -7.38 -17.39 5.42
N ARG A 37 -7.83 -18.42 4.69
CA ARG A 37 -7.05 -19.62 4.37
C ARG A 37 -5.75 -19.31 3.59
N TYR A 38 -5.81 -18.41 2.62
CA TYR A 38 -4.70 -18.12 1.71
C TYR A 38 -3.96 -16.81 2.04
N SER A 39 -4.13 -16.30 3.25
CA SER A 39 -3.56 -15.02 3.71
C SER A 39 -2.75 -15.15 5.00
N THR A 40 -2.31 -16.37 5.32
CA THR A 40 -1.62 -16.68 6.57
C THR A 40 -0.26 -15.97 6.66
N PRO A 41 0.02 -15.18 7.71
CA PRO A 41 1.17 -14.27 7.80
C PRO A 41 2.53 -14.96 7.98
N GLU A 42 2.57 -16.28 8.15
CA GLU A 42 3.80 -17.06 8.35
C GLU A 42 4.68 -17.14 7.10
N ARG A 43 4.21 -16.64 5.94
CA ARG A 43 4.96 -16.70 4.67
C ARG A 43 4.78 -15.41 3.88
N PRO A 44 5.82 -14.90 3.21
CA PRO A 44 5.64 -13.86 2.21
C PRO A 44 4.72 -14.39 1.11
N GLN A 45 3.68 -13.62 0.77
CA GLN A 45 2.76 -13.88 -0.34
C GLN A 45 2.15 -15.31 -0.36
N PRO A 46 1.43 -15.71 0.72
CA PRO A 46 0.91 -17.07 0.90
C PRO A 46 -0.07 -17.50 -0.21
N TRP A 47 -0.74 -16.53 -0.83
CA TRP A 47 -1.68 -16.72 -1.94
C TRP A 47 -1.04 -17.29 -3.21
N LEU A 48 0.29 -17.19 -3.39
CA LEU A 48 1.02 -17.84 -4.48
C LEU A 48 0.90 -19.37 -4.44
N LYS A 49 0.62 -19.94 -3.27
CA LYS A 49 0.41 -21.39 -3.09
C LYS A 49 -1.06 -21.80 -3.22
N SER A 50 -1.95 -20.86 -3.55
CA SER A 50 -3.37 -21.17 -3.73
C SER A 50 -3.61 -22.03 -4.98
N PRO A 51 -4.69 -22.83 -5.01
CA PRO A 51 -5.04 -23.63 -6.19
C PRO A 51 -5.08 -22.78 -7.45
N LEU A 52 -4.31 -23.20 -8.46
CA LEU A 52 -4.18 -22.53 -9.76
C LEU A 52 -3.76 -21.05 -9.67
N MET A 53 -3.21 -20.61 -8.53
CA MET A 53 -2.88 -19.22 -8.21
C MET A 53 -4.06 -18.25 -8.37
N LYS A 54 -5.30 -18.71 -8.10
CA LYS A 54 -6.53 -17.93 -8.33
C LYS A 54 -7.06 -17.22 -7.10
N TYR A 55 -6.71 -17.65 -5.89
CA TYR A 55 -7.20 -17.03 -4.65
C TYR A 55 -6.31 -15.86 -4.24
N THR A 56 -6.21 -14.89 -5.14
CA THR A 56 -5.44 -13.68 -4.89
C THR A 56 -6.27 -12.69 -4.06
N PRO A 57 -5.65 -11.90 -3.17
CA PRO A 57 -6.38 -10.96 -2.32
C PRO A 57 -7.21 -9.93 -3.11
N TRP A 58 -6.71 -9.46 -4.26
CA TRP A 58 -7.42 -8.51 -5.12
C TRP A 58 -8.63 -9.15 -5.82
N ALA A 59 -8.52 -10.39 -6.30
CA ALA A 59 -9.64 -11.08 -6.95
C ALA A 59 -10.76 -11.40 -5.94
N LEU A 60 -10.39 -11.81 -4.72
CA LEU A 60 -11.34 -12.03 -3.62
C LEU A 60 -12.01 -10.73 -3.18
N ALA A 61 -11.25 -9.64 -3.05
CA ALA A 61 -11.78 -8.32 -2.71
C ALA A 61 -12.75 -7.80 -3.78
N ASP A 62 -12.46 -8.04 -5.06
CA ASP A 62 -13.35 -7.65 -6.16
C ASP A 62 -14.61 -8.52 -6.22
N ALA A 63 -14.48 -9.84 -6.05
CA ALA A 63 -15.63 -10.73 -5.98
C ALA A 63 -16.57 -10.35 -4.82
N ALA A 64 -16.02 -9.99 -3.66
CA ALA A 64 -16.78 -9.47 -2.52
C ALA A 64 -17.49 -8.16 -2.85
N ARG A 65 -16.77 -7.19 -3.46
CA ARG A 65 -17.33 -5.91 -3.90
C ARG A 65 -18.52 -6.12 -4.83
N VAL A 66 -18.37 -6.95 -5.87
CA VAL A 66 -19.44 -7.23 -6.83
C VAL A 66 -20.61 -7.96 -6.17
N CYS A 67 -20.34 -8.91 -5.27
CA CYS A 67 -21.38 -9.62 -4.52
C CYS A 67 -22.22 -8.66 -3.66
N LEU A 68 -21.56 -7.75 -2.93
CA LEU A 68 -22.23 -6.74 -2.09
C LEU A 68 -23.02 -5.73 -2.93
N ALA A 69 -22.41 -5.21 -4.00
CA ALA A 69 -23.02 -4.15 -4.80
C ALA A 69 -24.18 -4.64 -5.69
N TYR A 70 -24.07 -5.86 -6.25
CA TYR A 70 -25.00 -6.32 -7.29
C TYR A 70 -25.76 -7.61 -6.95
N GLY A 71 -25.42 -8.26 -5.83
CA GLY A 71 -26.06 -9.47 -5.36
C GLY A 71 -27.45 -9.25 -4.77
N THR A 72 -28.21 -10.36 -4.70
CA THR A 72 -29.55 -10.44 -4.08
C THR A 72 -29.75 -11.83 -3.50
N GLU A 73 -30.50 -11.94 -2.40
CA GLU A 73 -30.84 -13.22 -1.77
C GLU A 73 -31.92 -14.00 -2.54
N TYR A 74 -32.75 -13.29 -3.31
CA TYR A 74 -33.94 -13.87 -3.93
C TYR A 74 -33.64 -14.69 -5.18
N GLN A 75 -34.18 -15.92 -5.25
CA GLN A 75 -34.05 -16.84 -6.40
C GLN A 75 -32.60 -17.10 -6.83
N ARG A 76 -31.70 -17.30 -5.85
CA ARG A 76 -30.29 -17.64 -6.05
C ARG A 76 -29.91 -18.95 -5.39
N SER A 77 -28.86 -19.57 -5.92
CA SER A 77 -28.29 -20.83 -5.40
C SER A 77 -27.32 -20.55 -4.26
N GLU A 78 -27.07 -21.56 -3.42
CA GLU A 78 -25.93 -21.54 -2.50
C GLU A 78 -24.61 -21.60 -3.29
N ALA A 79 -23.55 -20.97 -2.79
CA ALA A 79 -22.21 -21.04 -3.38
C ALA A 79 -21.40 -22.20 -2.81
N THR A 80 -20.62 -22.86 -3.68
CA THR A 80 -19.64 -23.90 -3.31
C THR A 80 -18.21 -23.42 -3.58
N GLU A 81 -17.20 -24.10 -3.01
CA GLU A 81 -15.78 -23.81 -3.30
C GLU A 81 -15.47 -23.87 -4.81
N ARG A 82 -16.14 -24.76 -5.54
CA ARG A 82 -16.02 -24.86 -7.00
C ARG A 82 -16.55 -23.60 -7.68
N ASP A 83 -17.71 -23.09 -7.27
CA ASP A 83 -18.28 -21.87 -7.83
C ASP A 83 -17.36 -20.67 -7.60
N LEU A 84 -16.77 -20.57 -6.39
CA LEU A 84 -15.79 -19.53 -6.09
C LEU A 84 -14.56 -19.64 -7.00
N LEU A 85 -14.00 -20.84 -7.21
CA LEU A 85 -12.90 -21.03 -8.14
C LEU A 85 -13.28 -20.63 -9.58
N GLU A 86 -14.48 -20.96 -10.03
CA GLU A 86 -15.00 -20.55 -11.35
C GLU A 86 -15.16 -19.03 -11.47
N ILE A 87 -15.58 -18.34 -10.41
CA ILE A 87 -15.63 -16.87 -10.32
C ILE A 87 -14.23 -16.26 -10.40
N LEU A 88 -13.27 -16.76 -9.62
CA LEU A 88 -11.89 -16.25 -9.59
C LEU A 88 -11.14 -16.55 -10.90
N THR A 89 -11.49 -17.66 -11.55
CA THR A 89 -10.99 -17.95 -12.89
C THR A 89 -11.56 -16.97 -13.91
N ALA A 90 -12.86 -16.67 -13.83
CA ALA A 90 -13.48 -15.65 -14.67
C ALA A 90 -12.86 -14.26 -14.47
N TYR A 91 -12.52 -13.90 -13.23
CA TYR A 91 -11.79 -12.67 -12.90
C TYR A 91 -10.44 -12.59 -13.62
N SER A 92 -9.66 -13.68 -13.59
CA SER A 92 -8.36 -13.75 -14.27
C SER A 92 -8.48 -13.60 -15.79
N SER A 93 -9.62 -13.99 -16.36
CA SER A 93 -9.90 -13.94 -17.80
C SER A 93 -10.68 -12.69 -18.23
N LEU A 94 -10.90 -11.72 -17.33
CA LEU A 94 -11.60 -10.47 -17.66
C LEU A 94 -10.90 -9.73 -18.80
N LYS A 95 -11.68 -9.32 -19.80
CA LYS A 95 -11.21 -8.60 -20.98
C LYS A 95 -10.53 -7.30 -20.60
N GLU A 96 -9.27 -7.14 -21.01
CA GLU A 96 -8.52 -5.93 -20.80
C GLU A 96 -8.65 -4.97 -22.00
N PRO A 97 -9.08 -3.70 -21.81
CA PRO A 97 -9.33 -2.77 -22.91
C PRO A 97 -8.08 -2.53 -23.78
N THR A 98 -6.92 -2.46 -23.15
CA THR A 98 -5.69 -1.96 -23.77
C THR A 98 -4.93 -3.03 -24.53
N LEU A 99 -5.13 -4.33 -24.28
CA LEU A 99 -4.46 -5.37 -25.07
C LEU A 99 -5.06 -5.54 -26.48
N HIS A 100 -6.26 -5.00 -26.72
CA HIS A 100 -7.00 -5.19 -27.97
C HIS A 100 -7.50 -3.87 -28.61
N GLY A 101 -7.06 -2.71 -28.11
CA GLY A 101 -7.43 -1.40 -28.62
C GLY A 101 -6.61 -0.93 -29.82
N THR A 102 -6.96 0.21 -30.41
CA THR A 102 -6.27 0.83 -31.57
C THR A 102 -5.12 1.77 -31.19
N ASP A 103 -4.95 2.04 -29.89
CA ASP A 103 -3.89 2.91 -29.37
C ASP A 103 -2.49 2.33 -29.67
N GLU A 104 -1.43 3.16 -29.62
CA GLU A 104 -0.06 2.70 -29.87
C GLU A 104 0.36 1.57 -28.91
N PRO A 105 1.12 0.55 -29.36
CA PRO A 105 1.50 -0.60 -28.53
C PRO A 105 2.16 -0.22 -27.20
N THR A 106 2.99 0.81 -27.18
CA THR A 106 3.73 1.29 -26.02
C THR A 106 2.81 2.00 -25.01
N VAL A 107 1.84 2.79 -25.48
CA VAL A 107 0.78 3.40 -24.66
C VAL A 107 -0.11 2.32 -24.05
N ARG A 108 -0.49 1.31 -24.83
CA ARG A 108 -1.30 0.17 -24.36
C ARG A 108 -0.60 -0.61 -23.25
N LEU A 109 0.71 -0.85 -23.41
CA LEU A 109 1.52 -1.52 -22.40
C LEU A 109 1.64 -0.68 -21.12
N ARG A 110 1.89 0.63 -21.23
CA ARG A 110 1.91 1.57 -20.11
C ARG A 110 0.62 1.50 -19.31
N ASP A 111 -0.52 1.70 -19.95
CA ASP A 111 -1.82 1.75 -19.27
C ASP A 111 -2.16 0.41 -18.62
N PHE A 112 -1.82 -0.71 -19.28
CA PHE A 112 -1.94 -2.05 -18.71
C PHE A 112 -1.09 -2.22 -17.44
N MET A 113 0.18 -1.81 -17.49
CA MET A 113 1.07 -1.91 -16.33
C MET A 113 0.67 -0.98 -15.19
N MET A 114 0.13 0.22 -15.47
CA MET A 114 -0.42 1.10 -14.42
C MET A 114 -1.58 0.44 -13.68
N ARG A 115 -2.49 -0.21 -14.42
CA ARG A 115 -3.65 -0.91 -13.84
C ARG A 115 -3.22 -2.11 -13.01
N LEU A 116 -2.36 -2.97 -13.56
CA LEU A 116 -1.86 -4.13 -12.82
C LEU A 116 -1.04 -3.72 -11.60
N GLY A 117 -0.16 -2.74 -11.75
CA GLY A 117 0.64 -2.23 -10.65
C GLY A 117 -0.22 -1.62 -9.54
N GLY A 118 -1.25 -0.85 -9.89
CA GLY A 118 -2.20 -0.27 -8.93
C GLY A 118 -3.10 -1.29 -8.24
N GLU A 119 -3.49 -2.35 -8.95
CA GLU A 119 -4.33 -3.43 -8.42
C GLU A 119 -3.55 -4.40 -7.53
N GLN A 120 -2.37 -4.84 -7.98
CA GLN A 120 -1.61 -5.94 -7.37
C GLN A 120 -0.47 -5.46 -6.46
N GLY A 121 0.22 -4.36 -6.81
CA GLY A 121 1.43 -3.92 -6.13
C GLY A 121 1.20 -3.61 -4.64
N ALA A 122 0.04 -3.05 -4.31
CA ALA A 122 -0.33 -2.75 -2.93
C ALA A 122 -0.46 -3.99 -2.01
N TRP A 123 -0.55 -5.20 -2.57
CA TRP A 123 -0.62 -6.46 -1.82
C TRP A 123 0.73 -7.16 -1.68
N GLN A 124 1.79 -6.54 -2.21
CA GLN A 124 3.16 -7.06 -2.11
C GLN A 124 3.98 -6.34 -1.04
N ALA A 125 3.43 -5.29 -0.42
CA ALA A 125 4.06 -4.57 0.68
C ALA A 125 4.09 -5.46 1.94
N PRO A 126 5.24 -5.62 2.62
CA PRO A 126 5.34 -6.32 3.88
C PRO A 126 4.41 -5.70 4.90
N GLU A 127 3.55 -6.53 5.49
CA GLU A 127 2.52 -6.09 6.41
C GLU A 127 3.16 -5.31 7.57
N PHE A 128 3.99 -5.99 8.39
CA PHE A 128 4.59 -5.43 9.60
C PHE A 128 5.31 -4.10 9.39
N ASN A 129 6.13 -4.01 8.34
CA ASN A 129 6.87 -2.78 8.03
C ASN A 129 5.91 -1.62 7.75
N SER A 130 4.75 -1.89 7.14
CA SER A 130 3.78 -0.85 6.82
C SER A 130 3.07 -0.29 8.06
N LEU A 131 2.79 -1.09 9.10
CA LEU A 131 2.28 -0.56 10.37
C LEU A 131 3.37 0.07 11.23
N ALA A 132 4.58 -0.49 11.23
CA ALA A 132 5.72 0.16 11.87
C ALA A 132 5.97 1.55 11.26
N ARG A 133 5.87 1.68 9.93
CA ARG A 133 5.96 2.95 9.20
C ARG A 133 4.89 3.95 9.63
N THR A 134 3.67 3.51 9.90
CA THR A 134 2.60 4.38 10.44
C THR A 134 3.06 5.10 11.71
N ALA A 135 3.53 4.37 12.72
CA ALA A 135 4.01 4.98 13.95
C ALA A 135 5.31 5.77 13.72
N ALA A 136 6.25 5.21 12.95
CA ALA A 136 7.51 5.89 12.66
C ALA A 136 7.27 7.26 12.00
N LEU A 137 6.34 7.35 11.04
CA LEU A 137 5.98 8.58 10.34
C LEU A 137 5.17 9.55 11.21
N TYR A 138 4.08 9.09 11.83
CA TYR A 138 3.09 10.00 12.46
C TYR A 138 3.33 10.25 13.95
N LEU A 139 4.09 9.40 14.65
CA LEU A 139 4.35 9.53 16.08
C LEU A 139 5.79 9.94 16.40
N HIS A 140 6.75 9.49 15.60
CA HIS A 140 8.18 9.66 15.92
C HIS A 140 8.93 10.62 15.02
N THR A 141 8.39 10.96 13.84
CA THR A 141 9.03 11.97 13.00
C THR A 141 8.61 13.36 13.49
N PRO A 142 9.57 14.22 13.87
CA PRO A 142 9.25 15.60 14.21
C PRO A 142 8.89 16.39 12.94
N PHE A 143 8.07 17.42 13.10
CA PHE A 143 7.92 18.44 12.05
C PHE A 143 9.25 19.17 11.82
N PRO A 144 9.55 19.60 10.58
CA PRO A 144 10.70 20.45 10.30
C PRO A 144 10.67 21.69 11.21
N ALA A 145 11.82 22.09 11.77
CA ALA A 145 11.90 23.17 12.77
C ALA A 145 11.32 24.52 12.29
N HIS A 146 11.31 24.75 10.97
CA HIS A 146 10.80 25.95 10.34
C HIS A 146 9.30 25.88 9.97
N ARG A 147 8.61 24.78 10.31
CA ARG A 147 7.19 24.54 10.03
C ARG A 147 6.44 24.31 11.34
N GLN A 148 5.31 24.98 11.50
CA GLN A 148 4.38 24.70 12.60
C GLN A 148 3.17 23.91 12.07
N PRO A 149 2.82 22.77 12.68
CA PRO A 149 1.63 22.02 12.30
C PRO A 149 0.38 22.83 12.64
N ARG A 150 -0.65 22.72 11.78
CA ARG A 150 -1.96 23.35 11.97
C ARG A 150 -3.06 22.32 12.14
N CYS A 151 -2.97 21.18 11.45
CA CYS A 151 -3.93 20.08 11.62
C CYS A 151 -3.37 18.94 12.47
N MET A 152 -2.09 18.58 12.32
CA MET A 152 -1.45 17.54 13.14
C MET A 152 -0.87 18.13 14.44
N VAL A 153 -1.71 18.86 15.17
CA VAL A 153 -1.39 19.38 16.51
C VAL A 153 -1.63 18.30 17.58
N PRO A 154 -1.10 18.41 18.81
CA PRO A 154 -1.34 17.41 19.84
C PRO A 154 -2.84 17.08 20.00
N GLY A 155 -3.19 15.79 19.90
CA GLY A 155 -4.57 15.30 19.94
C GLY A 155 -5.27 15.15 18.58
N TRP A 156 -4.61 15.47 17.46
CA TRP A 156 -5.19 15.33 16.10
C TRP A 156 -5.67 13.91 15.79
N ASP A 157 -4.98 12.91 16.30
CA ASP A 157 -5.29 11.50 16.12
C ASP A 157 -6.54 11.10 16.89
N THR A 158 -6.68 11.58 18.12
CA THR A 158 -7.89 11.39 18.93
C THR A 158 -9.09 12.10 18.32
N GLU A 159 -8.90 13.29 17.76
CA GLU A 159 -9.96 13.97 17.00
C GLU A 159 -10.38 13.15 15.77
N LEU A 160 -9.42 12.64 15.00
CA LEU A 160 -9.68 11.92 13.76
C LEU A 160 -10.29 10.53 14.01
N PHE A 161 -9.72 9.77 14.94
CA PHE A 161 -10.05 8.37 15.15
C PHE A 161 -11.03 8.15 16.30
N GLY A 162 -11.16 9.10 17.22
CA GLY A 162 -11.85 8.93 18.50
C GLY A 162 -10.99 8.22 19.56
N CYS A 163 -9.73 7.95 19.27
CA CYS A 163 -8.75 7.34 20.16
C CYS A 163 -7.32 7.71 19.69
N PRO A 164 -6.29 7.54 20.53
CA PRO A 164 -4.90 7.69 20.09
C PRO A 164 -4.56 6.77 18.90
N LEU A 165 -3.68 7.23 18.01
CA LEU A 165 -3.27 6.46 16.83
C LEU A 165 -2.78 5.03 17.16
N PRO A 166 -1.99 4.78 18.23
CA PRO A 166 -1.63 3.42 18.64
C PRO A 166 -2.82 2.49 18.88
N ASP A 167 -3.93 3.01 19.42
CA ASP A 167 -5.15 2.25 19.70
C ASP A 167 -5.96 1.99 18.44
N TYR A 168 -5.99 2.95 17.51
CA TYR A 168 -6.58 2.77 16.19
C TYR A 168 -5.86 1.66 15.40
N VAL A 169 -4.53 1.68 15.38
CA VAL A 169 -3.73 0.64 14.73
C VAL A 169 -3.89 -0.72 15.44
N GLY A 170 -3.92 -0.73 16.78
CA GLY A 170 -4.17 -1.96 17.54
C GLY A 170 -5.56 -2.54 17.29
N THR A 171 -6.58 -1.70 17.12
CA THR A 171 -7.92 -2.13 16.72
C THR A 171 -7.91 -2.79 15.34
N ALA A 172 -7.19 -2.21 14.38
CA ALA A 172 -7.00 -2.82 13.05
C ALA A 172 -6.27 -4.16 13.14
N GLN A 173 -5.22 -4.25 13.96
CA GLN A 173 -4.46 -5.48 14.22
C GLN A 173 -5.37 -6.59 14.79
N LEU A 174 -6.19 -6.26 15.79
CA LEU A 174 -7.12 -7.22 16.39
C LEU A 174 -8.15 -7.69 15.36
N LEU A 175 -8.80 -6.76 14.66
CA LEU A 175 -9.81 -7.08 13.65
C LEU A 175 -9.23 -7.96 12.55
N TRP A 176 -8.03 -7.62 12.07
CA TRP A 176 -7.30 -8.42 11.07
C TRP A 176 -6.95 -9.81 11.59
N GLY A 177 -6.37 -9.91 12.79
CA GLY A 177 -6.02 -11.19 13.42
C GLY A 177 -7.24 -12.08 13.62
N CYS A 178 -8.33 -11.54 14.18
CA CYS A 178 -9.59 -12.26 14.33
C CYS A 178 -10.10 -12.76 12.99
N ALA A 179 -10.13 -11.90 11.97
CA ALA A 179 -10.58 -12.29 10.65
C ALA A 179 -9.71 -13.40 10.03
N LEU A 180 -8.39 -13.39 10.22
CA LEU A 180 -7.53 -14.45 9.74
C LEU A 180 -7.75 -15.78 10.47
N PHE A 181 -7.89 -15.75 11.80
CA PHE A 181 -7.98 -16.97 12.61
C PHE A 181 -9.41 -17.50 12.80
N ASN A 182 -10.42 -16.72 12.45
CA ASN A 182 -11.84 -17.07 12.57
C ASN A 182 -12.58 -17.00 11.23
N VAL A 183 -11.99 -17.57 10.17
CA VAL A 183 -12.67 -17.81 8.89
C VAL A 183 -13.25 -16.53 8.29
N GLY A 184 -12.50 -15.43 8.39
CA GLY A 184 -12.89 -14.11 7.92
C GLY A 184 -13.83 -13.35 8.85
N ARG A 185 -13.99 -13.73 10.12
CA ARG A 185 -14.93 -13.09 11.06
C ARG A 185 -14.26 -12.38 12.22
N PHE A 186 -14.94 -11.33 12.68
CA PHE A 186 -14.73 -10.76 14.00
C PHE A 186 -16.02 -10.89 14.80
N ASP A 187 -15.93 -11.53 15.97
CA ASP A 187 -17.03 -11.65 16.91
C ASP A 187 -16.65 -10.91 18.21
N PRO A 188 -17.43 -9.90 18.65
CA PRO A 188 -17.21 -9.24 19.94
C PRO A 188 -17.15 -10.19 21.14
N ALA A 189 -17.70 -11.40 21.03
CA ALA A 189 -17.57 -12.43 22.07
C ALA A 189 -16.12 -12.87 22.31
N ILE A 190 -15.15 -12.50 21.44
CA ILE A 190 -13.73 -12.72 21.70
C ILE A 190 -13.28 -12.09 23.02
N TYR A 191 -13.93 -10.98 23.44
CA TYR A 191 -13.67 -10.33 24.72
C TYR A 191 -14.05 -11.15 25.95
N ASP A 192 -14.88 -12.18 25.77
CA ASP A 192 -15.28 -13.10 26.82
C ASP A 192 -14.32 -14.31 26.89
N SER A 193 -13.23 -14.29 26.10
CA SER A 193 -12.16 -15.30 26.09
C SER A 193 -10.87 -14.81 26.78
N PRO A 194 -9.98 -15.71 27.21
CA PRO A 194 -8.67 -15.34 27.75
C PRO A 194 -7.81 -14.48 26.81
N ASP A 195 -7.97 -14.62 25.50
CA ASP A 195 -7.24 -13.81 24.52
C ASP A 195 -7.81 -12.40 24.41
N GLY A 196 -9.13 -12.25 24.54
CA GLY A 196 -9.80 -10.95 24.61
C GLY A 196 -9.48 -10.17 25.87
N GLU A 197 -9.30 -10.84 27.02
CA GLU A 197 -8.83 -10.20 28.25
C GLU A 197 -7.42 -9.61 28.09
N LYS A 198 -6.50 -10.33 27.40
CA LYS A 198 -5.14 -9.82 27.13
C LYS A 198 -5.19 -8.54 26.31
N PHE A 199 -6.03 -8.51 25.27
CA PHE A 199 -6.20 -7.31 24.45
C PHE A 199 -6.82 -6.16 25.25
N SER A 200 -7.82 -6.46 26.09
CA SER A 200 -8.51 -5.47 26.94
C SER A 200 -7.59 -4.74 27.92
N ARG A 201 -6.45 -5.35 28.28
CA ARG A 201 -5.42 -4.70 29.13
C ARG A 201 -4.67 -3.59 28.40
N ALA A 202 -4.58 -3.66 27.06
CA ALA A 202 -3.91 -2.67 26.24
C ALA A 202 -4.89 -1.64 25.68
N ILE A 203 -6.03 -2.10 25.15
CA ILE A 203 -7.06 -1.23 24.54
C ILE A 203 -8.43 -1.72 25.00
N SER A 204 -9.25 -0.80 25.53
CA SER A 204 -10.55 -1.18 26.09
C SER A 204 -11.52 -1.75 25.03
N ARG A 205 -12.38 -2.68 25.43
CA ARG A 205 -13.47 -3.22 24.59
C ARG A 205 -14.32 -2.11 23.98
N GLU A 206 -14.65 -1.09 24.76
CA GLU A 206 -15.46 0.06 24.31
C GLU A 206 -14.76 0.82 23.18
N THR A 207 -13.48 1.15 23.36
CA THR A 207 -12.66 1.84 22.35
C THR A 207 -12.64 1.05 21.04
N VAL A 208 -12.39 -0.26 21.11
CA VAL A 208 -12.28 -1.11 19.93
C VAL A 208 -13.59 -1.17 19.18
N LEU A 209 -14.70 -1.43 19.88
CA LEU A 209 -16.01 -1.54 19.23
C LEU A 209 -16.43 -0.21 18.61
N SER A 210 -16.18 0.92 19.29
CA SER A 210 -16.47 2.25 18.76
C SER A 210 -15.62 2.58 17.52
N VAL A 211 -14.32 2.26 17.53
CA VAL A 211 -13.42 2.46 16.38
C VAL A 211 -13.82 1.56 15.21
N ILE A 212 -14.15 0.29 15.47
CA ILE A 212 -14.63 -0.64 14.44
C ILE A 212 -15.89 -0.09 13.80
N GLU A 213 -16.90 0.29 14.58
CA GLU A 213 -18.14 0.87 14.07
C GLU A 213 -17.88 2.14 13.25
N ARG A 214 -17.08 3.05 13.79
CA ARG A 214 -16.82 4.34 13.17
C ARG A 214 -15.96 4.27 11.92
N HIS A 215 -15.02 3.33 11.81
CA HIS A 215 -14.00 3.35 10.76
C HIS A 215 -13.88 2.08 9.94
N PHE A 216 -14.29 0.92 10.44
CA PHE A 216 -14.06 -0.35 9.75
C PHE A 216 -15.33 -1.01 9.23
N ALA A 217 -16.43 -0.89 9.97
CA ALA A 217 -17.70 -1.50 9.67
C ALA A 217 -18.49 -0.71 8.61
N THR A 218 -19.26 -1.43 7.80
CA THR A 218 -20.23 -0.92 6.84
C THR A 218 -21.35 -1.93 6.62
N ASP A 219 -22.37 -1.53 5.86
CA ASP A 219 -23.50 -2.36 5.46
C ASP A 219 -23.61 -2.45 3.93
N VAL A 220 -24.48 -3.34 3.47
CA VAL A 220 -24.71 -3.56 2.02
C VAL A 220 -25.26 -2.31 1.33
N ALA A 221 -26.09 -1.53 2.02
CA ALA A 221 -26.72 -0.33 1.45
C ALA A 221 -25.68 0.75 1.15
N SER A 222 -24.75 0.98 2.08
CA SER A 222 -23.66 1.93 1.96
C SER A 222 -22.71 1.54 0.85
N ILE A 223 -22.33 0.25 0.77
CA ILE A 223 -21.50 -0.27 -0.33
C ILE A 223 -22.17 -0.02 -1.69
N LYS A 224 -23.47 -0.29 -1.81
CA LYS A 224 -24.24 -0.04 -3.05
C LYS A 224 -24.26 1.44 -3.43
N ALA A 225 -24.41 2.33 -2.46
CA ALA A 225 -24.40 3.77 -2.70
C ALA A 225 -23.03 4.25 -3.20
N THR A 226 -21.94 3.83 -2.54
CA THR A 226 -20.58 4.16 -2.98
C THR A 226 -20.27 3.58 -4.36
N GLU A 227 -20.63 2.31 -4.61
CA GLU A 227 -20.40 1.69 -5.92
C GLU A 227 -21.11 2.44 -7.05
N LYS A 228 -22.36 2.87 -6.81
CA LYS A 228 -23.11 3.67 -7.78
C LYS A 228 -22.37 4.97 -8.11
N GLN A 229 -21.90 5.70 -7.10
CA GLN A 229 -21.15 6.94 -7.29
C GLN A 229 -19.81 6.71 -8.03
N THR A 230 -19.11 5.61 -7.72
CA THR A 230 -17.87 5.24 -8.39
C THR A 230 -18.11 4.93 -9.86
N VAL A 231 -19.15 4.17 -10.19
CA VAL A 231 -19.51 3.85 -11.58
C VAL A 231 -19.95 5.11 -12.35
N GLU A 232 -20.76 5.97 -11.75
CA GLU A 232 -21.17 7.25 -12.37
C GLU A 232 -19.98 8.15 -12.66
N SER A 233 -19.01 8.23 -11.74
CA SER A 233 -17.77 8.98 -11.93
C SER A 233 -16.90 8.36 -13.01
N LEU A 234 -16.76 7.04 -13.04
CA LEU A 234 -16.02 6.32 -14.06
C LEU A 234 -16.60 6.53 -15.46
N VAL A 235 -17.93 6.49 -15.61
CA VAL A 235 -18.60 6.75 -16.89
C VAL A 235 -18.29 8.16 -17.40
N ARG A 236 -18.25 9.16 -16.51
CA ARG A 236 -17.91 10.54 -16.87
C ARG A 236 -16.48 10.68 -17.40
N VAL A 237 -15.51 9.99 -16.80
CA VAL A 237 -14.08 10.16 -17.15
C VAL A 237 -13.59 9.17 -18.21
N ALA A 238 -14.16 7.97 -18.29
CA ALA A 238 -13.69 6.90 -19.18
C ALA A 238 -14.64 6.57 -20.35
N GLY A 239 -15.85 7.15 -20.37
CA GLY A 239 -16.83 6.97 -21.44
C GLY A 239 -17.08 5.49 -21.77
N GLY A 240 -16.93 5.13 -23.05
CA GLY A 240 -17.16 3.76 -23.53
C GLY A 240 -16.24 2.67 -22.96
N LYS A 241 -15.13 3.04 -22.30
CA LYS A 241 -14.20 2.09 -21.65
C LYS A 241 -14.64 1.77 -20.20
N ALA A 242 -15.61 2.49 -19.63
CA ALA A 242 -15.96 2.42 -18.20
C ALA A 242 -16.24 1.00 -17.68
N ALA A 243 -17.04 0.19 -18.39
CA ALA A 243 -17.38 -1.16 -17.94
C ALA A 243 -16.13 -2.04 -17.74
N GLN A 244 -15.15 -1.93 -18.62
CA GLN A 244 -13.94 -2.74 -18.60
C GLN A 244 -12.92 -2.24 -17.56
N LEU A 245 -13.02 -0.99 -17.12
CA LEU A 245 -12.14 -0.38 -16.11
C LEU A 245 -12.66 -0.53 -14.68
N ARG A 246 -13.88 -1.01 -14.48
CA ARG A 246 -14.56 -0.98 -13.18
C ARG A 246 -13.77 -1.68 -12.06
N ARG A 247 -13.12 -2.81 -12.33
CA ARG A 247 -12.30 -3.54 -11.34
C ARG A 247 -11.14 -2.72 -10.77
N PHE A 248 -10.60 -1.79 -11.56
CA PHE A 248 -9.45 -0.97 -11.18
C PHE A 248 -9.84 0.32 -10.44
N THR A 249 -11.15 0.60 -10.31
CA THR A 249 -11.63 1.75 -9.53
C THR A 249 -11.65 1.46 -8.03
N TYR A 250 -11.82 2.50 -7.23
CA TYR A 250 -11.96 2.43 -5.77
C TYR A 250 -12.93 1.32 -5.33
N ASN A 251 -12.41 0.36 -4.58
CA ASN A 251 -13.21 -0.64 -3.89
C ASN A 251 -13.69 -0.06 -2.55
N PRO A 252 -15.00 0.06 -2.29
CA PRO A 252 -15.51 0.61 -1.02
C PRO A 252 -15.00 -0.13 0.23
N LEU A 253 -14.61 -1.41 0.11
CA LEU A 253 -14.02 -2.18 1.19
C LEU A 253 -12.60 -1.70 1.58
N LEU A 254 -11.92 -0.89 0.77
CA LEU A 254 -10.68 -0.21 1.17
C LEU A 254 -10.92 0.81 2.29
N GLY A 255 -12.08 1.49 2.23
CA GLY A 255 -12.48 2.48 3.23
C GLY A 255 -13.17 1.86 4.43
N ARG A 256 -13.95 0.78 4.23
CA ARG A 256 -14.71 0.07 5.28
C ARG A 256 -14.64 -1.46 5.06
N PRO A 257 -13.60 -2.14 5.56
CA PRO A 257 -13.31 -3.53 5.21
C PRO A 257 -14.16 -4.60 5.91
N ALA A 258 -14.97 -4.23 6.91
CA ALA A 258 -15.81 -5.17 7.67
C ALA A 258 -17.29 -4.93 7.38
N VAL A 259 -18.07 -5.99 7.18
CA VAL A 259 -19.46 -5.91 6.73
C VAL A 259 -20.40 -6.59 7.73
N THR A 260 -21.52 -5.93 7.99
CA THR A 260 -22.61 -6.42 8.84
C THR A 260 -23.65 -7.24 8.05
N GLY A 261 -24.49 -8.01 8.75
CA GLY A 261 -25.66 -8.68 8.13
C GLY A 261 -25.41 -10.06 7.54
N PHE A 262 -24.22 -10.65 7.74
CA PHE A 262 -23.83 -11.96 7.21
C PHE A 262 -23.56 -12.99 8.32
N GLY A 263 -24.49 -13.09 9.28
CA GLY A 263 -24.37 -13.93 10.48
C GLY A 263 -23.89 -13.16 11.71
N PRO A 264 -23.46 -13.86 12.78
CA PRO A 264 -22.97 -13.21 13.99
C PRO A 264 -21.66 -12.46 13.74
N GLY A 265 -21.53 -11.32 14.42
CA GLY A 265 -20.37 -10.45 14.32
C GLY A 265 -20.24 -9.74 12.97
N LEU A 266 -19.01 -9.42 12.62
CA LEU A 266 -18.62 -8.80 11.36
C LEU A 266 -17.93 -9.81 10.45
N LEU A 267 -18.18 -9.68 9.15
CA LEU A 267 -17.47 -10.42 8.13
C LEU A 267 -16.44 -9.51 7.46
N CYS A 268 -15.20 -9.94 7.35
CA CYS A 268 -14.13 -9.29 6.62
C CYS A 268 -13.84 -10.11 5.35
N PRO A 269 -14.45 -9.78 4.20
CA PRO A 269 -14.32 -10.60 2.99
C PRO A 269 -12.88 -10.72 2.48
N SER A 270 -12.05 -9.71 2.73
CA SER A 270 -10.62 -9.72 2.46
C SER A 270 -9.90 -9.12 3.67
N PRO A 271 -9.42 -9.94 4.62
CA PRO A 271 -8.82 -9.47 5.87
C PRO A 271 -7.70 -8.45 5.66
N GLN A 272 -6.88 -8.57 4.61
CA GLN A 272 -5.78 -7.64 4.34
C GLN A 272 -6.24 -6.21 4.03
N LEU A 273 -7.51 -5.99 3.66
CA LEU A 273 -8.06 -4.64 3.55
C LEU A 273 -8.18 -3.95 4.92
N VAL A 274 -8.39 -4.72 6.01
CA VAL A 274 -8.34 -4.22 7.39
C VAL A 274 -6.95 -3.66 7.69
N TRP A 275 -5.92 -4.45 7.38
CA TRP A 275 -4.53 -4.04 7.56
C TRP A 275 -4.20 -2.76 6.80
N ARG A 276 -4.54 -2.74 5.51
CA ARG A 276 -4.26 -1.61 4.62
C ARG A 276 -4.87 -0.30 5.10
N LYS A 277 -6.00 -0.34 5.79
CA LYS A 277 -6.64 0.87 6.33
C LYS A 277 -5.85 1.53 7.47
N ALA A 278 -4.93 0.81 8.12
CA ALA A 278 -4.07 1.33 9.18
C ALA A 278 -2.64 1.67 8.72
N THR A 279 -2.32 1.55 7.43
CA THR A 279 -1.02 1.97 6.88
C THR A 279 -0.99 3.48 6.61
N PRO A 280 0.17 4.08 6.26
CA PRO A 280 0.24 5.50 5.97
C PRO A 280 -0.71 5.97 4.88
N ALA A 281 -0.95 5.17 3.84
CA ALA A 281 -1.94 5.47 2.81
C ALA A 281 -3.39 5.47 3.34
N GLY A 282 -3.73 4.52 4.22
CA GLY A 282 -5.05 4.48 4.87
C GLY A 282 -5.30 5.70 5.76
N ILE A 283 -4.28 6.11 6.52
CA ILE A 283 -4.33 7.32 7.36
C ILE A 283 -4.36 8.58 6.50
N TYR A 284 -3.58 8.65 5.43
CA TYR A 284 -3.59 9.77 4.48
C TYR A 284 -5.01 10.03 3.96
N HIS A 285 -5.71 8.99 3.50
CA HIS A 285 -7.06 9.14 2.98
C HIS A 285 -8.07 9.49 4.07
N THR A 286 -7.97 8.87 5.25
CA THR A 286 -8.86 9.15 6.39
C THR A 286 -8.68 10.59 6.88
N GLY A 287 -7.44 11.05 7.04
CA GLY A 287 -7.11 12.42 7.41
C GLY A 287 -7.49 13.44 6.33
N ARG A 288 -7.38 13.09 5.04
CA ARG A 288 -7.88 13.93 3.94
C ARG A 288 -9.38 14.19 4.02
N GLU A 289 -10.16 13.15 4.32
CA GLU A 289 -11.61 13.24 4.40
C GLU A 289 -12.05 14.15 5.56
N HIS A 290 -11.32 14.12 6.68
CA HIS A 290 -11.64 14.90 7.88
C HIS A 290 -11.05 16.33 7.86
N PHE A 291 -9.75 16.46 7.59
CA PHE A 291 -8.99 17.72 7.67
C PHE A 291 -8.72 18.39 6.31
N GLY A 292 -9.07 17.75 5.20
CA GLY A 292 -8.85 18.28 3.85
C GLY A 292 -7.37 18.31 3.41
N THR A 293 -7.03 19.26 2.53
CA THR A 293 -5.69 19.36 1.93
C THR A 293 -4.61 19.82 2.91
N GLY A 294 -4.99 20.39 4.06
CA GLY A 294 -4.06 20.76 5.13
C GLY A 294 -3.29 19.55 5.65
N PHE A 295 -4.01 18.44 5.89
CA PHE A 295 -3.43 17.18 6.34
C PHE A 295 -2.46 16.60 5.33
N LEU A 296 -2.81 16.59 4.04
CA LEU A 296 -1.93 16.06 3.00
C LEU A 296 -0.60 16.80 2.92
N ARG A 297 -0.64 18.12 3.11
CA ARG A 297 0.55 18.97 3.11
C ARG A 297 1.42 18.68 4.35
N GLU A 298 0.81 18.53 5.51
CA GLU A 298 1.53 18.20 6.75
C GLU A 298 2.08 16.76 6.74
N THR A 299 1.38 15.80 6.14
CA THR A 299 1.93 14.47 5.83
C THR A 299 3.15 14.60 4.92
N GLY A 300 3.16 15.55 3.98
CA GLY A 300 4.33 15.87 3.16
C GLY A 300 5.56 16.20 3.98
N TYR A 301 5.43 17.16 4.90
CA TYR A 301 6.52 17.59 5.77
C TYR A 301 7.03 16.46 6.68
N LEU A 302 6.13 15.66 7.24
CA LEU A 302 6.53 14.49 8.03
C LEU A 302 7.20 13.42 7.15
N PHE A 303 6.76 13.24 5.91
CA PHE A 303 7.34 12.24 5.02
C PHE A 303 8.75 12.63 4.56
N GLU A 304 8.98 13.91 4.27
CA GLU A 304 10.31 14.47 4.00
C GLU A 304 11.28 14.16 5.15
N GLU A 305 10.92 14.50 6.39
CA GLU A 305 11.76 14.22 7.58
C GLU A 305 11.90 12.73 7.89
N TYR A 306 10.86 11.94 7.61
CA TYR A 306 10.90 10.48 7.77
C TYR A 306 11.95 9.86 6.86
N ILE A 307 12.01 10.25 5.59
CA ILE A 307 13.06 9.79 4.67
C ILE A 307 14.43 10.26 5.15
N GLY A 308 14.57 11.50 5.65
CA GLY A 308 15.83 11.95 6.27
C GLY A 308 16.27 11.08 7.45
N ARG A 309 15.34 10.62 8.29
CA ARG A 309 15.64 9.67 9.38
C ARG A 309 16.15 8.32 8.85
N GLN A 310 15.59 7.84 7.74
CA GLN A 310 16.06 6.61 7.09
C GLN A 310 17.45 6.78 6.49
N LEU A 311 17.71 7.86 5.76
CA LEU A 311 19.01 8.12 5.11
C LEU A 311 20.16 8.21 6.12
N ARG A 312 19.91 8.74 7.32
CA ARG A 312 20.89 8.81 8.42
C ARG A 312 21.30 7.45 8.99
N LEU A 313 20.66 6.36 8.56
CA LEU A 313 21.06 5.00 8.92
C LEU A 313 22.20 4.47 8.03
N ILE A 314 22.49 5.14 6.91
CA ILE A 314 23.59 4.74 6.02
C ILE A 314 24.91 4.97 6.77
N PRO A 315 25.74 3.92 6.95
CA PRO A 315 27.01 4.05 7.65
C PRO A 315 27.96 4.96 6.85
N ASP A 316 28.76 5.74 7.57
CA ASP A 316 29.83 6.58 7.04
C ASP A 316 29.38 7.62 5.98
N ALA A 317 28.09 7.98 5.96
CA ALA A 317 27.54 9.00 5.09
C ALA A 317 27.28 10.33 5.83
N ASP A 318 27.58 11.45 5.18
CA ASP A 318 27.11 12.76 5.63
C ASP A 318 25.75 13.06 4.98
N VAL A 319 24.72 13.27 5.81
CA VAL A 319 23.34 13.48 5.36
C VAL A 319 22.95 14.93 5.63
N VAL A 320 22.96 15.73 4.58
CA VAL A 320 22.67 17.16 4.59
C VAL A 320 21.21 17.37 4.20
N GLY A 321 20.48 18.15 4.99
CA GLY A 321 19.12 18.56 4.66
C GLY A 321 19.07 19.63 3.57
N GLU A 322 17.86 20.06 3.22
CA GLU A 322 17.60 21.07 2.20
C GLU A 322 18.45 22.34 2.38
N ILE A 323 19.17 22.72 1.33
CA ILE A 323 20.04 23.91 1.29
C ILE A 323 19.28 25.06 0.64
N THR A 324 19.16 26.18 1.36
CA THR A 324 18.70 27.44 0.79
C THR A 324 19.84 28.17 0.09
N TYR A 325 19.65 28.54 -1.18
CA TYR A 325 20.65 29.27 -1.96
C TYR A 325 20.00 30.39 -2.78
N ARG A 326 20.83 31.30 -3.31
CA ARG A 326 20.37 32.42 -4.12
C ARG A 326 20.88 32.34 -5.55
N VAL A 327 19.98 32.52 -6.50
CA VAL A 327 20.30 32.72 -7.92
C VAL A 327 19.74 34.08 -8.32
N LYS A 328 20.65 35.01 -8.64
CA LYS A 328 20.31 36.43 -8.86
C LYS A 328 19.60 37.02 -7.64
N ARG A 329 18.30 37.29 -7.74
CA ARG A 329 17.46 37.85 -6.66
C ARG A 329 16.48 36.85 -6.06
N ASN A 330 16.48 35.61 -6.55
CA ASN A 330 15.53 34.59 -6.10
C ASN A 330 16.22 33.68 -5.08
N GLU A 331 15.54 33.49 -3.96
CA GLU A 331 15.88 32.44 -2.99
C GLU A 331 15.23 31.14 -3.44
N LEU A 332 16.04 30.09 -3.53
CA LEU A 332 15.67 28.78 -4.04
C LEU A 332 16.12 27.72 -3.04
N LEU A 333 15.57 26.52 -3.19
CA LEU A 333 15.84 25.37 -2.36
C LEU A 333 16.43 24.24 -3.20
N SER A 334 17.35 23.49 -2.62
CA SER A 334 17.89 22.27 -3.23
C SER A 334 16.85 21.15 -3.22
N VAL A 335 17.27 19.93 -3.57
CA VAL A 335 16.53 18.73 -3.16
C VAL A 335 16.42 18.63 -1.64
N ASP A 336 15.44 17.85 -1.16
CA ASP A 336 15.13 17.69 0.27
C ASP A 336 16.31 17.13 1.09
N TRP A 337 17.08 16.18 0.53
CA TRP A 337 18.27 15.61 1.18
C TRP A 337 19.41 15.37 0.20
N ILE A 338 20.64 15.57 0.67
CA ILE A 338 21.89 15.24 -0.02
C ILE A 338 22.66 14.26 0.85
N VAL A 339 22.98 13.08 0.31
CA VAL A 339 23.80 12.07 1.00
C VAL A 339 25.16 12.00 0.35
N VAL A 340 26.21 12.31 1.11
CA VAL A 340 27.59 12.27 0.66
C VAL A 340 28.24 10.98 1.18
N LEU A 341 28.53 10.06 0.27
CA LEU A 341 29.32 8.85 0.51
C LEU A 341 30.69 9.00 -0.16
N ASP A 342 31.66 8.16 0.21
CA ASP A 342 33.04 8.19 -0.29
C ASP A 342 33.16 8.14 -1.83
N ASP A 343 32.26 7.43 -2.50
CA ASP A 343 32.28 7.18 -3.95
C ASP A 343 31.05 7.72 -4.70
N LEU A 344 30.09 8.33 -3.99
CA LEU A 344 28.82 8.79 -4.56
C LEU A 344 28.26 10.01 -3.81
N VAL A 345 27.72 10.97 -4.56
CA VAL A 345 26.79 11.98 -4.01
C VAL A 345 25.38 11.64 -4.48
N LEU A 346 24.48 11.35 -3.54
CA LEU A 346 23.09 11.00 -3.81
C LEU A 346 22.17 12.18 -3.51
N LEU A 347 21.46 12.66 -4.52
CA LEU A 347 20.44 13.69 -4.39
C LEU A 347 19.07 13.04 -4.17
N VAL A 348 18.38 13.37 -3.09
CA VAL A 348 17.10 12.74 -2.73
C VAL A 348 16.00 13.78 -2.65
N GLU A 349 15.05 13.68 -3.56
CA GLU A 349 13.84 14.50 -3.61
C GLU A 349 12.65 13.68 -3.13
N VAL A 350 11.88 14.18 -2.17
CA VAL A 350 10.79 13.47 -1.52
C VAL A 350 9.44 14.05 -1.94
N LYS A 351 8.47 13.18 -2.20
CA LYS A 351 7.10 13.55 -2.56
C LYS A 351 6.11 12.64 -1.85
N SER A 352 5.27 13.19 -0.97
CA SER A 352 4.15 12.46 -0.35
C SER A 352 2.99 12.14 -1.30
N MET A 353 3.23 12.17 -2.61
CA MET A 353 2.23 11.89 -3.61
C MET A 353 1.92 10.40 -3.69
N MET A 354 0.66 10.10 -3.98
CA MET A 354 0.18 8.77 -4.33
C MET A 354 -0.43 8.83 -5.74
N PRO A 355 -0.39 7.73 -6.51
CA PRO A 355 -1.08 7.66 -7.79
C PRO A 355 -2.58 7.97 -7.62
N THR A 356 -3.11 8.89 -8.41
CA THR A 356 -4.56 9.15 -8.43
C THR A 356 -5.31 7.96 -9.04
N GLU A 357 -6.63 7.90 -8.84
CA GLU A 357 -7.43 6.85 -9.50
C GLU A 357 -7.27 6.91 -11.03
N ASN A 358 -7.37 8.10 -11.64
CA ASN A 358 -7.19 8.26 -13.08
C ASN A 358 -5.81 7.79 -13.56
N ALA A 359 -4.75 8.05 -12.78
CA ALA A 359 -3.41 7.54 -13.08
C ALA A 359 -3.37 6.00 -13.03
N ARG A 360 -3.94 5.38 -11.99
CA ARG A 360 -4.02 3.91 -11.89
C ARG A 360 -4.85 3.29 -13.02
N LEU A 361 -5.88 3.99 -13.49
CA LEU A 361 -6.68 3.57 -14.64
C LEU A 361 -5.94 3.73 -15.99
N GLY A 362 -4.78 4.38 -16.02
CA GLY A 362 -4.08 4.72 -17.25
C GLY A 362 -4.90 5.66 -18.14
N LEU A 363 -5.65 6.59 -17.54
CA LEU A 363 -6.35 7.64 -18.28
C LEU A 363 -5.39 8.80 -18.54
N GLU A 364 -5.46 9.36 -19.75
CA GLU A 364 -4.54 10.40 -20.25
C GLU A 364 -4.34 11.55 -19.26
N ASP A 365 -5.41 12.18 -18.79
CA ASP A 365 -5.34 13.27 -17.80
C ASP A 365 -4.65 12.85 -16.48
N GLY A 366 -4.87 11.61 -16.04
CA GLY A 366 -4.26 11.09 -14.81
C GLY A 366 -2.77 10.79 -14.98
N VAL A 367 -2.36 10.34 -16.17
CA VAL A 367 -0.95 10.17 -16.54
C VAL A 367 -0.27 11.53 -16.61
N ALA A 368 -0.86 12.49 -17.33
CA ALA A 368 -0.32 13.85 -17.44
C ALA A 368 -0.19 14.55 -16.07
N GLU A 369 -1.15 14.37 -15.16
CA GLU A 369 -1.06 14.91 -13.80
C GLU A 369 0.11 14.29 -13.01
N THR A 370 0.31 12.98 -13.16
CA THR A 370 1.40 12.25 -12.50
C THR A 370 2.76 12.69 -13.05
N ASP A 371 2.89 12.76 -14.37
CA ASP A 371 4.10 13.21 -15.06
C ASP A 371 4.43 14.64 -14.70
N SER A 372 3.44 15.55 -14.64
CA SER A 372 3.66 16.95 -14.24
C SER A 372 4.22 17.08 -12.82
N LYS A 373 3.77 16.23 -11.88
CA LYS A 373 4.29 16.21 -10.51
C LYS A 373 5.71 15.67 -10.45
N LEU A 374 5.98 14.55 -11.12
CA LEU A 374 7.33 13.97 -11.20
C LEU A 374 8.29 14.91 -11.92
N ALA A 375 7.87 15.58 -13.01
CA ALA A 375 8.67 16.53 -13.75
C ALA A 375 9.18 17.70 -12.89
N ARG A 376 8.45 18.10 -11.83
CA ARG A 376 8.93 19.09 -10.86
C ARG A 376 10.11 18.55 -10.06
N ALA A 377 10.02 17.31 -9.59
CA ALA A 377 11.11 16.64 -8.86
C ALA A 377 12.37 16.49 -9.72
N TYR A 378 12.24 16.05 -10.98
CA TYR A 378 13.37 16.00 -11.91
C TYR A 378 14.03 17.37 -12.13
N ARG A 379 13.23 18.44 -12.31
CA ARG A 379 13.77 19.80 -12.43
C ARG A 379 14.52 20.25 -11.18
N GLN A 380 14.06 19.88 -9.99
CA GLN A 380 14.71 20.20 -8.73
C GLN A 380 16.05 19.46 -8.58
N VAL A 381 16.10 18.18 -8.96
CA VAL A 381 17.32 17.38 -9.06
C VAL A 381 18.32 18.01 -10.02
N ASN A 382 17.92 18.28 -11.26
CA ASN A 382 18.79 18.88 -12.28
C ASN A 382 19.31 20.26 -11.82
N SER A 383 18.43 21.10 -11.24
CA SER A 383 18.82 22.41 -10.74
C SER A 383 19.85 22.31 -9.61
N THR A 384 19.66 21.38 -8.67
CA THR A 384 20.60 21.15 -7.57
C THR A 384 21.95 20.64 -8.09
N SER A 385 21.95 19.64 -8.98
CA SER A 385 23.18 19.14 -9.59
C SER A 385 23.96 20.26 -10.30
N ALA A 386 23.26 21.12 -11.06
CA ALA A 386 23.87 22.24 -11.74
C ALA A 386 24.49 23.27 -10.78
N GLN A 387 23.90 23.49 -9.60
CA GLN A 387 24.49 24.38 -8.59
C GLN A 387 25.77 23.81 -7.97
N ILE A 388 25.83 22.49 -7.78
CA ILE A 388 27.03 21.79 -7.32
C ILE A 388 28.15 21.93 -8.37
N ASP A 389 27.83 21.72 -9.65
CA ASP A 389 28.80 21.89 -10.75
C ASP A 389 29.34 23.31 -10.88
N GLN A 390 28.46 24.30 -10.68
CA GLN A 390 28.83 25.71 -10.67
C GLN A 390 29.61 26.13 -9.43
N ARG A 391 29.85 25.20 -8.48
CA ARG A 391 30.51 25.45 -7.19
C ARG A 391 29.87 26.62 -6.46
N ASN A 392 28.54 26.67 -6.47
CA ASN A 392 27.81 27.69 -5.72
C ASN A 392 28.26 27.63 -4.25
N PRO A 393 28.62 28.75 -3.60
CA PRO A 393 29.15 28.75 -2.24
C PRO A 393 28.25 28.06 -1.21
N ALA A 394 26.93 28.03 -1.42
CA ALA A 394 25.99 27.32 -0.53
C ALA A 394 26.22 25.79 -0.52
N PHE A 395 26.83 25.24 -1.57
CA PHE A 395 27.11 23.82 -1.75
C PHE A 395 28.59 23.48 -1.53
N ALA A 396 29.38 24.36 -0.90
CA ALA A 396 30.82 24.15 -0.73
C ALA A 396 31.20 22.87 0.04
N GLY A 397 30.28 22.35 0.87
CA GLY A 397 30.45 21.07 1.59
C GLY A 397 30.12 19.82 0.76
N VAL A 398 29.58 19.97 -0.45
CA VAL A 398 29.20 18.84 -1.31
C VAL A 398 30.32 18.57 -2.32
N PRO A 399 30.95 17.37 -2.32
CA PRO A 399 32.03 17.04 -3.24
C PRO A 399 31.61 17.08 -4.71
N THR A 400 32.54 17.47 -5.58
CA THR A 400 32.35 17.50 -7.05
C THR A 400 33.24 16.49 -7.79
N ASP A 401 33.94 15.63 -7.06
CA ASP A 401 34.98 14.72 -7.57
C ASP A 401 34.50 13.27 -7.78
N ARG A 402 33.25 12.99 -7.41
CA ARG A 402 32.63 11.66 -7.51
C ARG A 402 31.30 11.73 -8.27
N PRO A 403 30.81 10.61 -8.84
CA PRO A 403 29.55 10.60 -9.56
C PRO A 403 28.37 11.08 -8.69
N ARG A 404 27.37 11.64 -9.36
CA ARG A 404 26.09 12.00 -8.76
C ARG A 404 24.98 11.10 -9.30
N GLN A 405 24.08 10.68 -8.41
CA GLN A 405 22.83 10.03 -8.76
C GLN A 405 21.67 10.69 -8.00
N ALA A 406 20.44 10.42 -8.41
CA ALA A 406 19.27 10.91 -7.73
C ALA A 406 18.19 9.86 -7.48
N LEU A 407 17.51 9.99 -6.35
CA LEU A 407 16.29 9.26 -6.01
C LEU A 407 15.14 10.25 -5.84
N ILE A 408 14.02 9.97 -6.51
CA ILE A 408 12.75 10.65 -6.26
C ILE A 408 11.91 9.70 -5.42
N VAL A 409 11.80 9.96 -4.13
CA VAL A 409 11.16 9.09 -3.14
C VAL A 409 9.70 9.44 -2.99
N THR A 410 8.83 8.44 -3.09
CA THR A 410 7.38 8.57 -3.03
C THR A 410 6.79 7.78 -1.86
N LEU A 411 5.66 8.24 -1.30
CA LEU A 411 5.03 7.56 -0.16
C LEU A 411 4.52 6.17 -0.53
N GLU A 412 3.96 6.03 -1.74
CA GLU A 412 3.53 4.76 -2.32
C GLU A 412 4.26 4.54 -3.65
N PRO A 413 4.57 3.29 -4.03
CA PRO A 413 5.28 3.00 -5.28
C PRO A 413 4.55 3.52 -6.52
N PHE A 414 5.35 3.93 -7.52
CA PHE A 414 4.89 4.25 -8.88
C PHE A 414 5.38 3.15 -9.84
N PRO A 415 4.59 2.08 -10.10
CA PRO A 415 5.08 0.82 -10.67
C PRO A 415 5.73 0.90 -12.06
N ILE A 416 5.52 2.00 -12.79
CA ILE A 416 6.05 2.20 -14.14
C ILE A 416 6.91 3.45 -14.29
N ALA A 417 7.20 4.17 -13.20
CA ALA A 417 7.89 5.46 -13.30
C ALA A 417 9.31 5.33 -13.86
N ASN A 418 9.98 4.20 -13.62
CA ASN A 418 11.32 3.92 -14.15
C ASN A 418 11.31 3.21 -15.51
N ALA A 419 10.15 2.69 -15.94
CA ALA A 419 10.06 1.92 -17.17
C ALA A 419 10.22 2.86 -18.38
N ASN A 420 10.89 2.38 -19.43
CA ASN A 420 11.03 3.08 -20.71
C ASN A 420 9.74 2.97 -21.54
N LEU A 421 8.66 3.53 -21.01
CA LEU A 421 7.35 3.62 -21.62
C LEU A 421 7.03 5.10 -21.90
N PRO A 422 6.06 5.40 -22.79
CA PRO A 422 5.76 6.78 -23.15
C PRO A 422 5.28 7.58 -21.94
N HIS A 423 6.16 8.43 -21.44
CA HIS A 423 5.84 9.52 -20.51
C HIS A 423 5.61 10.78 -21.33
N VAL A 424 4.58 11.54 -20.98
CA VAL A 424 4.14 12.69 -21.79
C VAL A 424 5.05 13.89 -21.55
N ASP A 425 5.51 14.09 -20.30
CA ASP A 425 6.14 15.35 -19.87
C ASP A 425 7.36 15.20 -18.92
N LEU A 426 7.95 14.01 -18.81
CA LEU A 426 9.14 13.85 -17.97
C LEU A 426 10.36 14.50 -18.65
N PRO A 427 11.05 15.45 -17.99
CA PRO A 427 12.25 16.06 -18.55
C PRO A 427 13.40 15.04 -18.57
N ALA A 428 14.37 15.25 -19.48
CA ALA A 428 15.61 14.50 -19.45
C ALA A 428 16.35 14.76 -18.12
N ALA A 429 16.78 13.68 -17.46
CA ALA A 429 17.60 13.78 -16.27
C ALA A 429 19.06 14.06 -16.65
N ASP A 430 19.68 15.04 -16.00
CA ASP A 430 21.10 15.37 -16.26
C ASP A 430 22.05 14.37 -15.58
N ILE A 431 21.54 13.61 -14.61
CA ILE A 431 22.23 12.56 -13.86
C ILE A 431 21.32 11.32 -13.75
N PRO A 432 21.87 10.10 -13.53
CA PRO A 432 21.06 8.91 -13.31
C PRO A 432 20.04 9.15 -12.19
N THR A 433 18.75 9.07 -12.50
CA THR A 433 17.64 9.41 -11.60
C THR A 433 16.64 8.27 -11.58
N THR A 434 16.19 7.87 -10.39
CA THR A 434 15.25 6.76 -10.20
C THR A 434 14.12 7.15 -9.25
N VAL A 435 12.89 6.83 -9.62
CA VAL A 435 11.72 7.00 -8.75
C VAL A 435 11.58 5.74 -7.88
N VAL A 436 11.47 5.91 -6.56
CA VAL A 436 11.38 4.81 -5.60
C VAL A 436 10.27 5.05 -4.57
N GLY A 437 9.72 3.99 -4.02
CA GLY A 437 8.83 4.04 -2.85
C GLY A 437 9.61 4.09 -1.54
N ALA A 438 8.98 4.58 -0.46
CA ALA A 438 9.57 4.63 0.88
C ALA A 438 10.15 3.29 1.36
N GLN A 439 9.48 2.18 1.03
CA GLN A 439 9.92 0.84 1.37
C GLN A 439 11.27 0.47 0.74
N GLU A 440 11.55 0.95 -0.47
CA GLU A 440 12.82 0.67 -1.15
C GLU A 440 13.97 1.39 -0.43
N ILE A 441 13.74 2.61 0.08
CA ILE A 441 14.69 3.32 0.94
C ILE A 441 14.90 2.57 2.26
N GLU A 442 13.82 2.15 2.92
CA GLU A 442 13.91 1.42 4.19
C GLU A 442 14.74 0.14 4.11
N ARG A 443 14.75 -0.52 2.94
CA ARG A 443 15.54 -1.73 2.67
C ARG A 443 16.95 -1.40 2.18
N LEU A 444 17.11 -0.35 1.38
CA LEU A 444 18.42 0.11 0.89
C LEU A 444 19.34 0.50 2.06
N VAL A 445 18.83 1.21 3.06
CA VAL A 445 19.63 1.72 4.18
C VAL A 445 19.99 0.63 5.21
N THR A 446 19.48 -0.59 5.05
CA THR A 446 19.73 -1.72 5.96
C THR A 446 20.63 -2.79 5.36
N LEU A 447 21.15 -2.60 4.14
CA LEU A 447 22.00 -3.59 3.47
C LEU A 447 23.27 -3.88 4.28
N THR A 448 23.63 -5.16 4.36
CA THR A 448 24.80 -5.62 5.14
C THR A 448 25.86 -6.32 4.31
N ASP A 449 25.49 -6.91 3.17
CA ASP A 449 26.38 -7.61 2.25
C ASP A 449 26.97 -6.71 1.16
N THR A 450 26.40 -5.51 0.96
CA THR A 450 26.87 -4.47 0.04
C THR A 450 26.59 -3.08 0.61
N THR A 451 27.23 -2.05 0.06
CA THR A 451 26.91 -0.66 0.42
C THR A 451 25.80 -0.12 -0.49
N PRO A 452 24.98 0.84 0.00
CA PRO A 452 24.02 1.54 -0.84
C PRO A 452 24.64 2.18 -2.08
N SER A 453 25.85 2.76 -1.96
CA SER A 453 26.52 3.39 -3.09
C SER A 453 26.96 2.37 -4.15
N ALA A 454 27.54 1.24 -3.75
CA ALA A 454 27.97 0.19 -4.67
C ALA A 454 26.79 -0.37 -5.49
N LEU A 455 25.67 -0.68 -4.82
CA LEU A 455 24.46 -1.17 -5.48
C LEU A 455 23.90 -0.15 -6.48
N LEU A 456 23.82 1.13 -6.09
CA LEU A 456 23.31 2.19 -6.96
C LEU A 456 24.24 2.46 -8.15
N LEU A 457 25.56 2.41 -7.96
CA LEU A 457 26.56 2.56 -9.03
C LEU A 457 26.51 1.38 -10.01
N GLU A 458 26.45 0.14 -9.52
CA GLU A 458 26.29 -1.06 -10.38
C GLU A 458 25.01 -0.97 -11.20
N ARG A 459 23.89 -0.63 -10.54
CA ARG A 459 22.59 -0.49 -11.20
C ARG A 459 22.63 0.59 -12.29
N ALA A 460 23.24 1.74 -12.02
CA ALA A 460 23.33 2.82 -13.00
C ALA A 460 24.25 2.48 -14.19
N ALA A 461 25.25 1.61 -13.98
CA ALA A 461 26.14 1.13 -15.04
C ALA A 461 25.48 0.09 -15.96
N ASP A 462 24.37 -0.53 -15.54
CA ASP A 462 23.61 -1.51 -16.33
C ASP A 462 22.44 -0.83 -17.07
N PRO A 463 22.46 -0.76 -18.43
CA PRO A 463 21.42 -0.11 -19.21
C PRO A 463 20.01 -0.73 -19.07
N LEU A 464 19.92 -1.99 -18.64
CA LEU A 464 18.65 -2.68 -18.42
C LEU A 464 18.19 -2.56 -16.98
N ARG A 465 19.07 -2.74 -15.99
CA ARG A 465 18.67 -2.64 -14.58
C ARG A 465 18.38 -1.20 -14.15
N SER A 466 19.00 -0.22 -14.79
CA SER A 466 18.74 1.21 -14.54
C SER A 466 17.29 1.65 -14.84
N ILE A 467 16.53 0.89 -15.63
CA ILE A 467 15.11 1.14 -15.91
C ILE A 467 14.15 0.30 -15.04
N TRP A 468 14.66 -0.55 -14.16
CA TRP A 468 13.84 -1.37 -13.26
C TRP A 468 13.53 -0.62 -11.94
N ALA A 469 12.50 -1.07 -11.23
CA ALA A 469 12.30 -0.65 -9.84
C ALA A 469 13.55 -1.02 -9.00
N LEU A 470 13.89 -0.19 -8.02
CA LEU A 470 15.06 -0.44 -7.17
C LEU A 470 14.92 -1.76 -6.41
N ASN A 471 13.70 -2.15 -6.05
CA ASN A 471 13.40 -3.40 -5.37
C ASN A 471 13.91 -4.64 -6.12
N GLU A 472 13.96 -4.62 -7.45
CA GLU A 472 14.51 -5.74 -8.23
C GLU A 472 16.02 -5.90 -8.01
N CYS A 473 16.73 -4.78 -7.83
CA CYS A 473 18.15 -4.79 -7.49
C CYS A 473 18.40 -5.09 -6.00
N LEU A 474 17.42 -4.87 -5.13
CA LEU A 474 17.51 -5.21 -3.71
C LEU A 474 17.26 -6.71 -3.46
N ASN A 475 16.61 -7.41 -4.40
CA ASN A 475 16.35 -8.84 -4.27
C ASN A 475 17.64 -9.66 -4.32
N GLY A 476 17.83 -10.53 -3.33
CA GLY A 476 19.03 -11.35 -3.19
C GLY A 476 20.09 -10.78 -2.24
N HIS A 477 19.94 -9.53 -1.80
CA HIS A 477 20.81 -8.94 -0.78
C HIS A 477 20.31 -9.17 0.64
N GLU A 478 21.25 -9.23 1.56
CA GLU A 478 21.01 -9.36 3.00
C GLU A 478 20.83 -7.97 3.64
N GLY A 479 20.02 -7.89 4.68
CA GLY A 479 19.87 -6.66 5.43
C GLY A 479 19.53 -6.90 6.89
N ASP A 480 19.96 -5.97 7.73
CA ASP A 480 19.63 -5.96 9.16
C ASP A 480 18.23 -5.38 9.38
N ARG A 481 17.78 -5.38 10.64
CA ARG A 481 16.56 -4.71 11.07
C ARG A 481 16.68 -3.21 10.87
N ASN A 482 15.59 -2.58 10.46
CA ASN A 482 15.53 -1.13 10.35
C ASN A 482 15.20 -0.51 11.73
N PRO A 483 16.13 0.20 12.40
CA PRO A 483 15.92 0.74 13.74
C PRO A 483 14.79 1.79 13.82
N VAL A 484 14.50 2.51 12.73
CA VAL A 484 13.40 3.47 12.68
C VAL A 484 12.05 2.75 12.65
N LEU A 485 11.94 1.66 11.89
CA LEU A 485 10.75 0.81 11.90
C LEU A 485 10.62 0.06 13.23
N ASP A 486 11.72 -0.43 13.80
CA ASP A 486 11.72 -1.09 15.11
C ASP A 486 11.23 -0.15 16.22
N GLN A 487 11.66 1.12 16.21
CA GLN A 487 11.12 2.14 17.11
C GLN A 487 9.62 2.33 16.91
N GLY A 488 9.15 2.43 15.66
CA GLY A 488 7.73 2.56 15.35
C GLY A 488 6.91 1.37 15.85
N TRP A 489 7.40 0.14 15.66
CA TRP A 489 6.73 -1.06 16.16
C TRP A 489 6.71 -1.11 17.70
N ALA A 490 7.82 -0.78 18.35
CA ALA A 490 7.95 -0.80 19.81
C ALA A 490 7.06 0.24 20.51
N ALA A 491 6.61 1.28 19.79
CA ALA A 491 5.74 2.31 20.34
C ALA A 491 4.27 1.88 20.49
N TYR A 492 3.89 0.75 19.89
CA TYR A 492 2.57 0.18 20.10
C TYR A 492 2.50 -0.54 21.46
N PRO A 493 1.63 -0.12 22.40
CA PRO A 493 1.55 -0.74 23.73
C PRO A 493 1.22 -2.23 23.69
N TRP A 494 0.51 -2.68 22.65
CA TRP A 494 0.13 -4.07 22.43
C TRP A 494 1.19 -4.91 21.70
N ALA A 495 2.23 -4.30 21.12
CA ALA A 495 3.29 -5.04 20.40
C ALA A 495 4.27 -5.75 21.36
N THR A 496 4.43 -5.23 22.58
CA THR A 496 5.32 -5.78 23.61
C THR A 496 4.61 -6.68 24.61
N ALA A 497 3.28 -6.81 24.51
CA ALA A 497 2.50 -7.83 25.18
C ALA A 497 2.86 -9.22 24.60
N ARG A 498 4.12 -9.64 24.80
CA ARG A 498 4.54 -11.01 24.57
C ARG A 498 3.59 -11.88 25.36
N LEU A 499 2.88 -12.75 24.66
CA LEU A 499 2.38 -13.97 25.26
C LEU A 499 3.56 -14.55 26.05
N PRO A 500 3.44 -14.81 27.36
CA PRO A 500 4.39 -15.71 27.99
C PRO A 500 4.41 -16.94 27.09
N ALA A 501 5.61 -17.31 26.60
CA ALA A 501 5.77 -18.59 25.95
C ALA A 501 5.07 -19.60 26.86
N ALA A 502 4.19 -20.42 26.30
CA ALA A 502 3.58 -21.50 27.04
C ALA A 502 4.73 -22.39 27.55
N SER A 503 5.20 -22.13 28.76
CA SER A 503 6.11 -23.01 29.47
C SER A 503 5.29 -24.25 29.80
N ASP A 504 5.70 -25.38 29.22
CA ASP A 504 5.48 -26.72 29.77
C ASP A 504 4.04 -27.11 30.13
N ALA A 505 3.13 -27.06 29.16
CA ALA A 505 1.85 -27.75 29.27
C ALA A 505 1.35 -28.32 27.93
N LEU A 506 2.22 -29.00 27.18
CA LEU A 506 1.79 -30.11 26.34
C LEU A 506 1.73 -31.36 27.20
N GLN A 507 0.69 -31.48 28.03
CA GLN A 507 0.22 -32.81 28.41
C GLN A 507 -0.55 -33.38 27.22
N PRO A 508 -0.14 -34.52 26.65
CA PRO A 508 -0.90 -35.15 25.58
C PRO A 508 -2.24 -35.63 26.15
N TYR A 509 -3.35 -35.11 25.62
CA TYR A 509 -4.67 -35.70 25.83
C TYR A 509 -4.62 -37.16 25.37
N GLY A 510 -4.95 -38.05 26.31
CA GLY A 510 -4.78 -39.49 26.23
C GLY A 510 -5.38 -40.13 24.99
N ALA A 511 -4.56 -40.99 24.37
CA ALA A 511 -5.04 -42.07 23.52
C ALA A 511 -5.93 -43.00 24.35
N GLY A 512 -7.24 -42.96 24.09
CA GLY A 512 -8.16 -44.00 24.52
C GLY A 512 -7.78 -45.33 23.87
N THR A 513 -7.33 -46.26 24.71
CA THR A 513 -7.13 -47.68 24.41
C THR A 513 -8.44 -48.31 23.91
N ARG A 514 -8.41 -48.84 22.68
CA ARG A 514 -9.34 -49.90 22.27
C ARG A 514 -8.77 -51.22 22.75
N THR A 515 -9.43 -51.84 23.72
CA THR A 515 -9.29 -53.28 24.00
C THR A 515 -10.37 -54.05 23.24
N GLN A 516 -9.88 -55.05 22.50
CA GLN A 516 -10.49 -56.25 21.90
C GLN A 516 -11.99 -56.27 21.58
#